data_AF-A0A510V7Q8-F1
#
_entry.id   AF-A0A510V7Q8-F1
#
_cell.length_a   1.000
_cell.length_b   1.000
_cell.length_c   1.000
_cell.angle_alpha   90.00
_cell.angle_beta   90.00
_cell.angle_gamma   90.00
#
_symmetry.space_group_name_H-M   'P 1'
#
loop_
_entity.id
_entity.type
_entity.pdbx_description
1 polymer ?
#
loop_
_entity_poly.entity_id
_entity_poly.type
_entity_poly.pdbx_seq_one_letter_code
_entity_poly.pdbx_strand_id
1 'polypeptide(L)'
;MSAELDGLLARASNEIEAAAPSLDGGRLGVVRAAARRRRIARHAAESFAGVGAVGVLGVGLWFGLGQATPDEVVPVETPTVTPSPSDTPTPTPTPSSTPTSTPTGPPTRAESIDDAVVIERLAAPRTGEQWHSPERTPEMDAVLEQSEWSTSVTYRVGTRADSVIYISVGDGNAPWANQEVSALFEVDAAGPRLIACPSARTGDPCAGSAAEPTVVRDEETFYDSLTMPQSIDLDGYVVTTTHARASEFASVYGDAQALSEQPSSTRTLRQLGALAVVERTAPAEIADLTNIEFGVMTPFGSFFALTQEDLPAGEFEAIQWDDGIRRVASDGPDGDDYTAFTRGPGAPSCVSWHFSRASSHVPAQWRAAGTTPGGHRVYVPAAGGSSLSQAVRAWHEENSWTVSELGSEDPAADEYGTLHGAAAGYTYPTDQAFLEANALFAVQGPAGEWMLGMRSDASNVVYECA
;
A
#
# COMPACT_ATOMS: atom_id res chain seq x y z
N MET A 1 -4.94 40.40 42.70
CA MET A 1 -3.94 39.89 41.73
C MET A 1 -4.51 38.85 40.77
N SER A 2 -5.29 37.84 41.17
CA SER A 2 -5.85 36.87 40.19
C SER A 2 -6.83 37.48 39.19
N ALA A 3 -7.79 38.29 39.65
CA ALA A 3 -8.78 38.91 38.77
C ALA A 3 -8.21 39.88 37.71
N GLU A 4 -7.03 40.45 37.98
CA GLU A 4 -6.33 41.34 37.05
C GLU A 4 -5.54 40.54 36.01
N LEU A 5 -4.99 39.38 36.41
CA LEU A 5 -4.36 38.43 35.50
C LEU A 5 -5.40 37.78 34.57
N ASP A 6 -6.56 37.38 35.11
CA ASP A 6 -7.66 36.82 34.32
C ASP A 6 -8.19 37.84 33.30
N GLY A 7 -8.27 39.11 33.69
CA GLY A 7 -8.66 40.20 32.79
C GLY A 7 -7.64 40.48 31.69
N LEU A 8 -6.33 40.34 31.98
CA LEU A 8 -5.27 40.49 30.99
C LEU A 8 -5.21 39.31 30.03
N LEU A 9 -5.40 38.08 30.52
CA LEU A 9 -5.43 36.87 29.70
C LEU A 9 -6.64 36.85 28.77
N ALA A 10 -7.82 37.22 29.26
CA ALA A 10 -9.01 37.33 28.41
C ALA A 10 -8.86 38.37 27.30
N ARG A 11 -8.21 39.51 27.59
CA ARG A 11 -7.96 40.56 26.59
C ARG A 11 -6.92 40.12 25.56
N ALA A 12 -5.84 39.48 25.99
CA ALA A 12 -4.83 38.94 25.09
C ALA A 12 -5.40 37.84 24.18
N SER A 13 -6.27 36.97 24.70
CA SER A 13 -6.97 35.95 23.90
C SER A 13 -7.83 36.58 22.80
N ASN A 14 -8.63 37.59 23.15
CA ASN A 14 -9.49 38.28 22.19
C ASN A 14 -8.68 39.06 21.14
N GLU A 15 -7.53 39.64 21.50
CA GLU A 15 -6.64 40.31 20.55
C GLU A 15 -5.95 39.32 19.59
N ILE A 16 -5.58 38.12 20.07
CA ILE A 16 -5.03 37.05 19.23
C ILE A 16 -6.08 36.50 18.27
N GLU A 17 -7.31 36.26 18.74
CA GLU A 17 -8.43 35.80 17.90
C GLU A 17 -8.83 36.84 16.86
N ALA A 18 -8.77 38.13 17.19
CA ALA A 18 -9.08 39.22 16.25
C ALA A 18 -7.95 39.50 15.25
N ALA A 19 -6.68 39.22 15.60
CA ALA A 19 -5.52 39.46 14.75
C ALA A 19 -5.19 38.27 13.82
N ALA A 20 -5.68 37.07 14.13
CA ALA A 20 -5.50 35.91 13.28
C ALA A 20 -6.48 35.97 12.09
N PRO A 21 -6.01 36.10 10.83
CA PRO A 21 -6.89 35.93 9.69
C PRO A 21 -7.52 34.53 9.75
N SER A 22 -8.82 34.43 9.48
CA SER A 22 -9.52 33.14 9.43
C SER A 22 -8.75 32.21 8.49
N LEU A 23 -8.14 31.17 9.06
CA LEU A 23 -7.42 30.17 8.29
C LEU A 23 -8.45 29.45 7.42
N ASP A 24 -8.29 29.56 6.10
CA ASP A 24 -9.05 28.77 5.14
C ASP A 24 -8.93 27.27 5.50
N GLY A 25 -10.02 26.51 5.31
CA GLY A 25 -10.14 25.12 5.79
C GLY A 25 -8.98 24.23 5.31
N GLY A 26 -8.47 24.45 4.10
CA GLY A 26 -7.30 23.75 3.58
C GLY A 26 -5.99 24.03 4.34
N ARG A 27 -5.78 25.26 4.81
CA ARG A 27 -4.60 25.62 5.61
C ARG A 27 -4.69 25.11 7.04
N LEU A 28 -5.90 25.05 7.59
CA LEU A 28 -6.15 24.44 8.90
C LEU A 28 -5.86 22.92 8.87
N GLY A 29 -6.23 22.24 7.78
CA GLY A 29 -5.87 20.84 7.54
C GLY A 29 -4.36 20.60 7.55
N VAL A 30 -3.60 21.42 6.81
CA VAL A 30 -2.12 21.34 6.78
C VAL A 30 -1.49 21.59 8.16
N VAL A 31 -2.01 22.56 8.93
CA VAL A 31 -1.52 22.85 10.28
C VAL A 31 -1.85 21.72 11.26
N ARG A 32 -3.06 21.13 11.18
CA ARG A 32 -3.45 19.97 11.99
C ARG A 32 -2.60 18.74 11.66
N ALA A 33 -2.38 18.46 10.38
CA ALA A 33 -1.51 17.38 9.93
C ALA A 33 -0.06 17.56 10.42
N ALA A 34 0.49 18.77 10.34
CA ALA A 34 1.82 19.09 10.84
C ALA A 34 1.92 19.00 12.38
N ALA A 35 0.88 19.40 13.11
CA ALA A 35 0.80 19.27 14.55
C ALA A 35 0.66 17.80 15.00
N ARG A 36 -0.11 16.99 14.28
CA ARG A 36 -0.24 15.53 14.47
C ARG A 36 1.12 14.84 14.26
N ARG A 37 1.83 15.13 13.16
CA ARG A 37 3.19 14.62 12.92
C ARG A 37 4.16 14.97 14.05
N ARG A 38 4.09 16.19 14.60
CA ARG A 38 4.94 16.60 15.74
C ARG A 38 4.57 15.93 17.06
N ARG A 39 3.29 15.62 17.32
CA ARG A 39 2.87 14.85 18.50
C ARG A 39 3.29 13.40 18.40
N ILE A 40 3.06 12.76 17.25
CA ILE A 40 3.49 11.38 16.98
C ILE A 40 5.02 11.26 17.16
N ALA A 41 5.80 12.20 16.60
CA ALA A 41 7.25 12.19 16.74
C ALA A 41 7.73 12.36 18.21
N ARG A 42 7.05 13.19 19.01
CA ARG A 42 7.41 13.35 20.44
C ARG A 42 7.05 12.13 21.28
N HIS A 43 5.90 11.52 21.04
CA HIS A 43 5.47 10.36 21.81
C HIS A 43 6.19 9.07 21.39
N ALA A 44 6.55 8.91 20.12
CA ALA A 44 7.46 7.85 19.69
C ALA A 44 8.82 7.93 20.42
N ALA A 45 9.38 9.13 20.59
CA ALA A 45 10.62 9.34 21.34
C ALA A 45 10.49 9.01 22.85
N GLU A 46 9.31 9.19 23.44
CA GLU A 46 9.03 8.83 24.84
C GLU A 46 8.81 7.31 25.02
N SER A 47 8.21 6.63 24.05
CA SER A 47 7.97 5.17 24.08
C SER A 47 9.25 4.32 24.00
N PHE A 48 10.34 4.83 23.40
CA PHE A 48 11.62 4.10 23.33
C PHE A 48 12.29 3.87 24.70
N ALA A 49 11.95 4.66 25.72
CA ALA A 49 12.50 4.47 27.07
C ALA A 49 11.87 3.25 27.80
N GLY A 50 10.65 2.84 27.42
CA GLY A 50 9.93 1.74 28.07
C GLY A 50 10.18 0.36 27.44
N VAL A 51 10.27 0.28 26.11
CA VAL A 51 10.31 -1.01 25.36
C VAL A 51 11.70 -1.67 25.37
N GLY A 52 12.77 -0.91 25.61
CA GLY A 52 14.14 -1.44 25.70
C GLY A 52 14.37 -2.49 26.79
N ALA A 53 13.48 -2.56 27.80
CA ALA A 53 13.59 -3.54 28.89
C ALA A 53 12.89 -4.89 28.60
N VAL A 54 11.95 -4.96 27.65
CA VAL A 54 11.15 -6.19 27.39
C VAL A 54 11.63 -6.94 26.14
N GLY A 55 12.14 -6.24 25.13
CA GLY A 55 12.60 -6.84 23.86
C GLY A 55 13.78 -7.83 23.98
N VAL A 56 14.62 -7.71 25.02
CA VAL A 56 15.78 -8.60 25.23
C VAL A 56 15.38 -10.01 25.70
N LEU A 57 14.16 -10.20 26.21
CA LEU A 57 13.70 -11.52 26.69
C LEU A 57 12.90 -12.33 25.66
N GLY A 58 12.28 -11.69 24.66
CA GLY A 58 11.47 -12.37 23.64
C GLY A 58 12.27 -13.04 22.52
N VAL A 59 13.36 -12.41 22.05
CA VAL A 59 14.11 -12.89 20.88
C VAL A 59 14.97 -14.13 21.20
N GLY A 60 15.35 -14.33 22.47
CA GLY A 60 16.17 -15.48 22.89
C GLY A 60 15.44 -16.84 22.84
N LEU A 61 14.10 -16.86 22.81
CA LEU A 61 13.32 -18.11 22.89
C LEU A 61 12.92 -18.68 21.52
N TRP A 62 12.90 -17.87 20.45
CA TRP A 62 12.48 -18.33 19.12
C TRP A 62 13.59 -19.09 18.37
N PHE A 63 14.87 -18.79 18.60
CA PHE A 63 16.00 -19.48 17.95
C PHE A 63 16.35 -20.86 18.54
N GLY A 64 15.61 -21.35 19.56
CA GLY A 64 15.95 -22.58 20.30
C GLY A 64 15.20 -23.86 19.89
N LEU A 65 14.19 -23.77 19.01
CA LEU A 65 13.36 -24.93 18.63
C LEU A 65 13.69 -25.37 17.20
N GLY A 66 14.43 -26.48 17.09
CA GLY A 66 14.95 -27.02 15.83
C GLY A 66 13.87 -27.29 14.79
N GLN A 67 14.12 -26.82 13.56
CA GLN A 67 13.33 -27.11 12.39
C GLN A 67 13.51 -28.59 12.00
N ALA A 68 12.41 -29.37 12.03
CA ALA A 68 12.36 -30.67 11.42
C ALA A 68 12.27 -30.50 9.89
N THR A 69 13.23 -31.04 9.15
CA THR A 69 13.19 -31.13 7.68
C THR A 69 12.08 -32.07 7.24
N PRO A 70 11.14 -31.66 6.37
CA PRO A 70 10.14 -32.56 5.80
C PRO A 70 10.79 -33.60 4.87
N ASP A 71 10.34 -34.85 4.95
CA ASP A 71 10.77 -35.94 4.06
C ASP A 71 10.35 -35.71 2.60
N GLU A 72 11.23 -36.12 1.70
CA GLU A 72 11.13 -36.01 0.24
C GLU A 72 9.98 -36.86 -0.32
N VAL A 73 9.03 -36.23 -1.02
CA VAL A 73 7.90 -36.90 -1.66
C VAL A 73 8.30 -37.39 -3.05
N VAL A 74 8.23 -38.71 -3.27
CA VAL A 74 8.48 -39.36 -4.57
C VAL A 74 7.30 -39.11 -5.52
N PRO A 75 7.52 -38.66 -6.76
CA PRO A 75 6.44 -38.38 -7.71
C PRO A 75 5.78 -39.67 -8.24
N VAL A 76 4.45 -39.64 -8.33
CA VAL A 76 3.61 -40.68 -8.94
C VAL A 76 3.47 -40.41 -10.44
N GLU A 77 3.84 -41.40 -11.27
CA GLU A 77 3.65 -41.32 -12.72
C GLU A 77 2.17 -41.43 -13.09
N THR A 78 1.69 -40.47 -13.90
CA THR A 78 0.31 -40.42 -14.40
C THR A 78 0.27 -40.85 -15.87
N PRO A 79 -0.67 -41.69 -16.32
CA PRO A 79 -0.70 -42.21 -17.68
C PRO A 79 -0.98 -41.13 -18.73
N THR A 80 -0.23 -41.18 -19.81
CA THR A 80 -0.31 -40.29 -20.97
C THR A 80 -1.56 -40.58 -21.81
N VAL A 81 -2.39 -39.57 -22.04
CA VAL A 81 -3.55 -39.65 -22.95
C VAL A 81 -3.18 -38.98 -24.28
N THR A 82 -3.30 -39.72 -25.38
CA THR A 82 -3.05 -39.23 -26.75
C THR A 82 -4.25 -38.40 -27.24
N PRO A 83 -4.08 -37.11 -27.61
CA PRO A 83 -5.18 -36.33 -28.16
C PRO A 83 -5.47 -36.69 -29.63
N SER A 84 -6.76 -36.76 -29.95
CA SER A 84 -7.31 -36.85 -31.31
C SER A 84 -7.24 -35.48 -32.00
N PRO A 85 -6.96 -35.40 -33.32
CA PRO A 85 -6.91 -34.13 -34.03
C PRO A 85 -8.30 -33.47 -34.08
N SER A 86 -8.36 -32.20 -33.67
CA SER A 86 -9.52 -31.31 -33.84
C SER A 86 -9.23 -30.35 -34.99
N ASP A 87 -10.22 -30.19 -35.86
CA ASP A 87 -10.17 -29.27 -37.01
C ASP A 87 -9.93 -27.84 -36.54
N THR A 88 -8.85 -27.25 -37.04
CA THR A 88 -8.43 -25.88 -36.73
C THR A 88 -9.15 -24.90 -37.67
N PRO A 89 -9.96 -23.95 -37.18
CA PRO A 89 -10.52 -22.91 -38.02
C PRO A 89 -9.40 -21.98 -38.51
N THR A 90 -9.44 -21.67 -39.81
CA THR A 90 -8.51 -20.75 -40.47
C THR A 90 -8.64 -19.34 -39.86
N PRO A 91 -7.54 -18.71 -39.39
CA PRO A 91 -7.61 -17.36 -38.86
C PRO A 91 -7.91 -16.35 -39.99
N THR A 92 -8.93 -15.53 -39.75
CA THR A 92 -9.23 -14.34 -40.55
C THR A 92 -8.08 -13.32 -40.40
N PRO A 93 -7.58 -12.72 -41.49
CA PRO A 93 -6.51 -11.73 -41.41
C PRO A 93 -6.93 -10.51 -40.59
N THR A 94 -6.25 -10.30 -39.47
CA THR A 94 -6.31 -9.08 -38.66
C THR A 94 -5.84 -7.88 -39.48
N PRO A 95 -6.52 -6.72 -39.44
CA PRO A 95 -6.08 -5.53 -40.15
C PRO A 95 -4.67 -5.12 -39.72
N SER A 96 -3.77 -4.97 -40.71
CA SER A 96 -2.43 -4.44 -40.52
C SER A 96 -2.53 -2.99 -40.04
N SER A 97 -2.05 -2.70 -38.83
CA SER A 97 -1.83 -1.34 -38.38
C SER A 97 -0.82 -0.66 -39.30
N THR A 98 -1.19 0.51 -39.81
CA THR A 98 -0.29 1.39 -40.58
C THR A 98 0.93 1.70 -39.70
N PRO A 99 2.17 1.58 -40.20
CA PRO A 99 3.36 1.90 -39.40
C PRO A 99 3.33 3.37 -39.01
N THR A 100 3.16 3.64 -37.71
CA THR A 100 3.31 4.97 -37.14
C THR A 100 4.76 5.40 -37.32
N SER A 101 4.97 6.55 -37.97
CA SER A 101 6.30 7.11 -38.19
C SER A 101 7.05 7.24 -36.85
N THR A 102 8.22 6.59 -36.74
CA THR A 102 9.10 6.73 -35.57
C THR A 102 9.61 8.18 -35.52
N PRO A 103 9.32 8.95 -34.45
CA PRO A 103 9.82 10.31 -34.33
C PRO A 103 11.36 10.32 -34.32
N THR A 104 11.97 11.21 -35.09
CA THR A 104 13.43 11.25 -35.31
C THR A 104 14.18 12.17 -34.32
N GLY A 105 13.64 12.41 -33.12
CA GLY A 105 14.24 13.30 -32.12
C GLY A 105 14.52 12.59 -30.79
N PRO A 106 15.27 13.23 -29.86
CA PRO A 106 15.38 12.72 -28.50
C PRO A 106 13.97 12.55 -27.91
N PRO A 107 13.71 11.48 -27.16
CA PRO A 107 12.43 11.29 -26.50
C PRO A 107 12.10 12.50 -25.61
N THR A 108 10.90 13.03 -25.74
CA THR A 108 10.35 14.04 -24.82
C THR A 108 9.18 13.43 -24.05
N ARG A 109 8.97 13.92 -22.83
CA ARG A 109 7.76 13.61 -22.06
C ARG A 109 6.52 14.11 -22.80
N ALA A 110 5.38 13.48 -22.57
CA ALA A 110 4.11 13.82 -23.20
C ALA A 110 3.01 14.05 -22.16
N GLU A 111 2.07 14.97 -22.44
CA GLU A 111 0.93 15.25 -21.56
C GLU A 111 0.07 14.02 -21.32
N SER A 112 -0.17 13.24 -22.36
CA SER A 112 -0.87 11.96 -22.31
C SER A 112 -0.17 10.93 -23.17
N ILE A 113 -0.25 9.67 -22.75
CA ILE A 113 0.25 8.50 -23.47
C ILE A 113 -0.79 7.41 -23.29
N ASP A 114 -1.30 6.89 -24.39
CA ASP A 114 -2.25 5.76 -24.41
C ASP A 114 -1.60 4.49 -23.84
N ASP A 115 -2.38 3.68 -23.13
CA ASP A 115 -1.87 2.48 -22.45
C ASP A 115 -1.26 1.46 -23.42
N ALA A 116 -1.77 1.32 -24.64
CA ALA A 116 -1.16 0.43 -25.63
C ALA A 116 0.26 0.90 -26.01
N VAL A 117 0.45 2.23 -26.10
CA VAL A 117 1.76 2.83 -26.36
C VAL A 117 2.68 2.71 -25.15
N VAL A 118 2.15 2.84 -23.93
CA VAL A 118 2.92 2.58 -22.70
C VAL A 118 3.41 1.13 -22.70
N ILE A 119 2.52 0.15 -22.93
CA ILE A 119 2.87 -1.28 -22.97
C ILE A 119 3.92 -1.59 -24.05
N GLU A 120 3.80 -1.00 -25.25
CA GLU A 120 4.82 -1.16 -26.31
C GLU A 120 6.20 -0.65 -25.84
N ARG A 121 6.23 0.52 -25.21
CA ARG A 121 7.45 1.16 -24.71
C ARG A 121 8.04 0.45 -23.49
N LEU A 122 7.22 -0.20 -22.67
CA LEU A 122 7.71 -1.06 -21.59
C LEU A 122 8.47 -2.28 -22.14
N ALA A 123 8.07 -2.80 -23.30
CA ALA A 123 8.75 -3.91 -23.96
C ALA A 123 9.96 -3.47 -24.80
N ALA A 124 9.90 -2.25 -25.38
CA ALA A 124 10.97 -1.67 -26.19
C ALA A 124 11.15 -0.17 -25.86
N PRO A 125 11.87 0.16 -24.77
CA PRO A 125 12.03 1.55 -24.35
C PRO A 125 12.79 2.39 -25.37
N ARG A 126 12.35 3.64 -25.57
CA ARG A 126 13.03 4.59 -26.48
C ARG A 126 14.13 5.38 -25.78
N THR A 127 14.13 5.40 -24.45
CA THR A 127 15.06 6.15 -23.61
C THR A 127 16.43 5.46 -23.49
N GLY A 128 16.57 4.22 -23.97
CA GLY A 128 17.84 3.49 -24.07
C GLY A 128 18.37 2.96 -22.74
N GLU A 129 17.53 2.95 -21.72
CA GLU A 129 17.80 2.38 -20.40
C GLU A 129 17.91 0.86 -20.46
N GLN A 130 18.82 0.34 -19.64
CA GLN A 130 19.01 -1.08 -19.40
C GLN A 130 19.04 -1.32 -17.91
N TRP A 131 18.19 -2.24 -17.45
CA TRP A 131 18.07 -2.59 -16.04
C TRP A 131 18.79 -3.90 -15.77
N HIS A 132 19.32 -4.02 -14.57
CA HIS A 132 19.85 -5.26 -14.04
C HIS A 132 19.37 -5.46 -12.59
N SER A 133 19.59 -6.66 -12.06
CA SER A 133 19.33 -6.93 -10.65
C SER A 133 20.11 -5.95 -9.76
N PRO A 134 19.48 -5.36 -8.72
CA PRO A 134 20.15 -4.42 -7.83
C PRO A 134 21.45 -4.97 -7.24
N GLU A 135 22.52 -4.19 -7.33
CA GLU A 135 23.83 -4.52 -6.78
C GLU A 135 24.19 -3.47 -5.73
N ARG A 136 24.42 -3.90 -4.49
CA ARG A 136 24.77 -2.99 -3.38
C ARG A 136 26.08 -2.27 -3.70
N THR A 137 26.12 -0.93 -3.53
CA THR A 137 27.27 -0.09 -3.88
C THR A 137 27.67 0.83 -2.72
N PRO A 138 28.32 0.30 -1.66
CA PRO A 138 28.61 1.08 -0.44
C PRO A 138 29.47 2.32 -0.66
N GLU A 139 30.34 2.31 -1.68
CA GLU A 139 31.18 3.45 -2.03
C GLU A 139 30.38 4.66 -2.54
N MET A 140 29.13 4.46 -2.96
CA MET A 140 28.23 5.53 -3.41
C MET A 140 27.33 6.06 -2.29
N ASP A 141 27.26 5.39 -1.12
CA ASP A 141 26.38 5.80 -0.01
C ASP A 141 26.66 7.25 0.42
N ALA A 142 27.94 7.63 0.59
CA ALA A 142 28.33 9.00 0.95
C ALA A 142 28.24 10.01 -0.21
N VAL A 143 28.25 9.53 -1.47
CA VAL A 143 28.17 10.40 -2.66
C VAL A 143 26.72 10.80 -2.95
N LEU A 144 25.79 9.89 -2.69
CA LEU A 144 24.36 10.03 -2.99
C LEU A 144 23.52 10.26 -1.72
N GLU A 145 24.17 10.55 -0.58
CA GLU A 145 23.50 10.87 0.68
C GLU A 145 22.63 12.12 0.52
N GLN A 146 21.33 11.98 0.81
CA GLN A 146 20.37 13.06 0.63
C GLN A 146 20.12 13.88 1.90
N SER A 147 20.38 13.30 3.07
CA SER A 147 20.12 13.98 4.33
C SER A 147 21.09 13.50 5.39
N GLU A 148 21.60 14.43 6.21
CA GLU A 148 22.46 14.12 7.36
C GLU A 148 21.72 13.35 8.47
N TRP A 149 20.39 13.21 8.36
CA TRP A 149 19.53 12.64 9.39
C TRP A 149 19.09 11.20 9.09
N SER A 150 19.39 10.68 7.90
CA SER A 150 18.97 9.36 7.47
C SER A 150 20.13 8.63 6.80
N THR A 151 20.52 7.49 7.36
CA THR A 151 21.35 6.55 6.63
C THR A 151 20.57 6.06 5.41
N SER A 152 21.21 6.07 4.24
CA SER A 152 20.63 5.48 3.03
C SER A 152 21.58 4.47 2.45
N VAL A 153 20.99 3.47 1.82
CA VAL A 153 21.69 2.38 1.16
C VAL A 153 21.57 2.55 -0.34
N THR A 154 22.70 2.54 -1.04
CA THR A 154 22.75 2.71 -2.49
C THR A 154 22.85 1.38 -3.21
N TYR A 155 22.04 1.22 -4.25
CA TYR A 155 22.14 0.11 -5.19
C TYR A 155 22.34 0.65 -6.60
N ARG A 156 23.28 0.03 -7.33
CA ARG A 156 23.36 0.15 -8.79
C ARG A 156 22.26 -0.71 -9.42
N VAL A 157 21.48 -0.14 -10.32
CA VAL A 157 20.29 -0.81 -10.89
C VAL A 157 20.22 -0.82 -12.42
N GLY A 158 21.06 -0.04 -13.10
CA GLY A 158 21.03 0.02 -14.55
C GLY A 158 22.06 0.94 -15.17
N THR A 159 21.92 1.14 -16.47
CA THR A 159 22.69 2.09 -17.28
C THR A 159 21.81 2.74 -18.33
N ARG A 160 22.19 3.94 -18.77
CA ARG A 160 21.60 4.61 -19.94
C ARG A 160 22.70 5.40 -20.64
N ALA A 161 23.02 5.04 -21.88
CA ALA A 161 24.20 5.55 -22.58
C ALA A 161 25.47 5.44 -21.71
N ASP A 162 26.15 6.56 -21.43
CA ASP A 162 27.36 6.61 -20.60
C ASP A 162 27.09 6.79 -19.10
N SER A 163 25.81 6.88 -18.69
CA SER A 163 25.40 7.07 -17.30
C SER A 163 25.11 5.73 -16.61
N VAL A 164 25.45 5.65 -15.32
CA VAL A 164 25.06 4.54 -14.43
C VAL A 164 23.86 4.99 -13.60
N ILE A 165 22.86 4.12 -13.47
CA ILE A 165 21.63 4.39 -12.74
C ILE A 165 21.73 3.76 -11.35
N TYR A 166 21.44 4.55 -10.32
CA TYR A 166 21.42 4.13 -8.93
C TYR A 166 20.08 4.43 -8.28
N ILE A 167 19.70 3.64 -7.28
CA ILE A 167 18.65 4.01 -6.33
C ILE A 167 19.26 4.17 -4.94
N SER A 168 18.67 5.06 -4.15
CA SER A 168 18.92 5.17 -2.73
C SER A 168 17.68 4.69 -1.98
N VAL A 169 17.90 3.84 -1.00
CA VAL A 169 16.86 3.25 -0.15
C VAL A 169 17.07 3.77 1.25
N GLY A 170 16.01 4.37 1.83
CA GLY A 170 16.08 4.85 3.20
C GLY A 170 16.26 3.68 4.17
N ASP A 171 17.18 3.82 5.12
CA ASP A 171 17.32 2.90 6.24
C ASP A 171 16.14 3.15 7.19
N GLY A 172 15.05 2.41 6.96
CA GLY A 172 13.88 2.40 7.82
C GLY A 172 14.25 1.84 9.19
N ASN A 173 14.88 2.65 10.04
CA ASN A 173 15.26 2.25 11.40
C ASN A 173 14.04 1.97 12.29
N ALA A 174 12.85 2.42 11.88
CA ALA A 174 11.61 2.03 12.52
C ALA A 174 11.10 0.72 11.89
N PRO A 175 10.76 -0.32 12.69
CA PRO A 175 10.26 -1.60 12.19
C PRO A 175 8.98 -1.50 11.35
N TRP A 176 8.30 -0.36 11.42
CA TRP A 176 7.07 -0.03 10.69
C TRP A 176 7.29 1.02 9.58
N ALA A 177 8.47 1.61 9.48
CA ALA A 177 8.78 2.47 8.35
C ALA A 177 9.05 1.57 7.15
N ASN A 178 8.21 1.69 6.12
CA ASN A 178 8.48 1.06 4.84
C ASN A 178 9.87 1.53 4.38
N GLN A 179 10.72 0.57 4.02
CA GLN A 179 11.96 0.92 3.32
C GLN A 179 11.53 1.45 1.96
N GLU A 180 11.54 2.76 1.80
CA GLU A 180 11.16 3.41 0.55
C GLU A 180 12.39 3.63 -0.31
N VAL A 181 12.23 3.49 -1.63
CA VAL A 181 13.20 4.06 -2.56
C VAL A 181 13.04 5.58 -2.46
N SER A 182 13.98 6.23 -1.80
CA SER A 182 13.95 7.68 -1.56
C SER A 182 14.34 8.47 -2.80
N ALA A 183 15.17 7.87 -3.67
CA ALA A 183 15.64 8.54 -4.87
C ALA A 183 16.18 7.61 -5.96
N LEU A 184 16.13 8.12 -7.19
CA LEU A 184 16.73 7.56 -8.39
C LEU A 184 17.75 8.56 -8.93
N PHE A 185 18.96 8.09 -9.22
CA PHE A 185 20.06 8.92 -9.70
C PHE A 185 20.63 8.40 -11.01
N GLU A 186 21.11 9.33 -11.82
CA GLU A 186 22.10 9.04 -12.85
C GLU A 186 23.45 9.63 -12.46
N VAL A 187 24.51 8.88 -12.70
CA VAL A 187 25.88 9.35 -12.47
C VAL A 187 26.68 9.16 -13.75
N ASP A 188 27.27 10.25 -14.23
CA ASP A 188 28.19 10.27 -15.37
C ASP A 188 29.39 11.21 -15.11
N ALA A 189 30.11 11.58 -16.16
CA ALA A 189 31.29 12.45 -16.06
C ALA A 189 30.99 13.85 -15.51
N ALA A 190 29.74 14.33 -15.57
CA ALA A 190 29.31 15.61 -15.00
C ALA A 190 28.95 15.50 -13.50
N GLY A 191 28.89 14.28 -12.96
CA GLY A 191 28.51 14.01 -11.56
C GLY A 191 27.09 13.44 -11.42
N PRO A 192 26.61 13.30 -10.18
CA PRO A 192 25.28 12.75 -9.90
C PRO A 192 24.18 13.75 -10.27
N ARG A 193 23.06 13.22 -10.74
CA ARG A 193 21.79 13.93 -10.97
C ARG A 193 20.64 13.14 -10.36
N LEU A 194 19.75 13.80 -9.61
CA LEU A 194 18.54 13.21 -9.05
C LEU A 194 17.43 13.25 -10.11
N ILE A 195 16.96 12.10 -10.56
CA ILE A 195 15.92 11.98 -11.58
C ILE A 195 14.55 12.12 -10.95
N ALA A 196 14.05 13.36 -10.87
CA ALA A 196 12.85 13.67 -10.12
C ALA A 196 11.56 13.18 -10.77
N CYS A 197 11.49 13.15 -12.10
CA CYS A 197 10.27 12.86 -12.84
C CYS A 197 10.45 11.60 -13.71
N PRO A 198 10.44 10.39 -13.11
CA PRO A 198 10.82 9.17 -13.83
C PRO A 198 9.84 8.76 -14.94
N SER A 199 8.59 9.22 -14.92
CA SER A 199 7.56 8.88 -15.91
C SER A 199 7.67 9.72 -17.20
N ALA A 200 7.45 9.06 -18.34
CA ALA A 200 7.33 9.70 -19.65
C ALA A 200 6.07 10.58 -19.77
N ARG A 201 5.13 10.50 -18.82
CA ARG A 201 3.94 11.35 -18.78
C ARG A 201 4.20 12.60 -17.93
N THR A 202 3.84 13.78 -18.43
CA THR A 202 4.05 15.04 -17.67
C THR A 202 3.04 15.24 -16.54
N GLY A 203 1.89 14.55 -16.59
CA GLY A 203 0.89 14.60 -15.52
C GLY A 203 1.15 13.65 -14.35
N ASP A 204 2.12 12.75 -14.46
CA ASP A 204 2.51 11.88 -13.34
C ASP A 204 3.36 12.68 -12.34
N PRO A 205 3.26 12.40 -11.03
CA PRO A 205 3.99 13.15 -10.02
C PRO A 205 5.50 12.94 -10.18
N CYS A 206 6.22 13.95 -9.75
CA CYS A 206 7.66 13.88 -9.56
C CYS A 206 7.96 13.69 -8.07
N ALA A 207 9.09 13.08 -7.76
CA ALA A 207 9.60 13.01 -6.39
C ALA A 207 9.66 14.44 -5.81
N GLY A 208 9.12 14.62 -4.60
CA GLY A 208 9.17 15.91 -3.92
C GLY A 208 10.60 16.44 -3.76
N SER A 209 10.74 17.72 -3.43
CA SER A 209 12.03 18.23 -2.96
C SER A 209 12.28 17.64 -1.57
N ALA A 210 12.96 16.50 -1.49
CA ALA A 210 13.71 16.17 -0.28
C ALA A 210 14.64 17.35 0.02
N ALA A 211 14.89 17.64 1.30
CA ALA A 211 15.66 18.78 1.76
C ALA A 211 16.94 19.02 0.92
N GLU A 212 17.22 20.29 0.62
CA GLU A 212 18.28 20.84 -0.24
C GLU A 212 19.39 19.83 -0.64
N PRO A 213 19.25 19.10 -1.76
CA PRO A 213 20.28 18.17 -2.16
C PRO A 213 21.51 18.92 -2.69
N THR A 214 22.69 18.44 -2.34
CA THR A 214 23.97 18.78 -3.00
C THR A 214 24.02 18.31 -4.46
N VAL A 215 23.04 17.51 -4.88
CA VAL A 215 22.92 16.88 -6.19
C VAL A 215 21.97 17.69 -7.09
N VAL A 216 22.33 17.84 -8.37
CA VAL A 216 21.48 18.53 -9.36
C VAL A 216 20.17 17.76 -9.55
N ARG A 217 19.05 18.45 -9.38
CA ARG A 217 17.73 17.90 -9.68
C ARG A 217 17.47 17.95 -11.19
N ASP A 218 17.06 16.82 -11.77
CA ASP A 218 16.77 16.61 -13.18
C ASP A 218 15.30 16.21 -13.36
N GLU A 219 14.51 17.08 -14.00
CA GLU A 219 13.08 16.88 -14.29
C GLU A 219 12.83 16.53 -15.77
N GLU A 220 13.88 16.57 -16.59
CA GLU A 220 13.84 16.35 -18.03
C GLU A 220 14.16 14.90 -18.40
N THR A 221 15.04 14.25 -17.64
CA THR A 221 15.32 12.81 -17.80
C THR A 221 14.15 11.99 -17.25
N PHE A 222 13.70 11.02 -18.05
CA PHE A 222 12.63 10.08 -17.71
C PHE A 222 12.94 8.69 -18.31
N TYR A 223 12.14 7.70 -17.94
CA TYR A 223 12.27 6.33 -18.42
C TYR A 223 10.93 5.80 -18.93
N ASP A 224 10.90 5.37 -20.19
CA ASP A 224 9.74 4.67 -20.75
C ASP A 224 9.40 3.44 -19.89
N SER A 225 10.40 2.72 -19.38
CA SER A 225 10.26 1.55 -18.51
C SER A 225 9.67 1.82 -17.12
N LEU A 226 9.55 3.08 -16.70
CA LEU A 226 8.95 3.49 -15.42
C LEU A 226 7.62 4.22 -15.61
N THR A 227 7.08 4.22 -16.84
CA THR A 227 5.77 4.78 -17.12
C THR A 227 4.71 3.70 -16.94
N MET A 228 3.87 3.84 -15.91
CA MET A 228 2.81 2.88 -15.62
C MET A 228 1.57 3.09 -16.52
N PRO A 229 0.95 2.01 -17.06
CA PRO A 229 -0.35 2.10 -17.73
C PRO A 229 -1.45 2.53 -16.76
N GLN A 230 -2.44 3.29 -17.20
CA GLN A 230 -3.58 3.73 -16.39
C GLN A 230 -4.47 2.56 -15.98
N SER A 231 -4.67 1.59 -16.88
CA SER A 231 -5.50 0.42 -16.68
C SER A 231 -4.81 -0.84 -17.19
N ILE A 232 -4.92 -1.93 -16.44
CA ILE A 232 -4.31 -3.21 -16.76
C ILE A 232 -5.37 -4.30 -16.56
N ASP A 233 -5.70 -5.00 -17.65
CA ASP A 233 -6.62 -6.12 -17.63
C ASP A 233 -5.90 -7.41 -17.20
N LEU A 234 -6.37 -8.06 -16.14
CA LEU A 234 -5.88 -9.36 -15.65
C LEU A 234 -6.96 -10.43 -15.92
N ASP A 235 -7.26 -10.66 -17.20
CA ASP A 235 -8.24 -11.63 -17.69
C ASP A 235 -9.68 -11.38 -17.19
N GLY A 236 -10.12 -10.13 -17.30
CA GLY A 236 -11.43 -9.64 -16.84
C GLY A 236 -11.41 -9.02 -15.46
N TYR A 237 -10.29 -9.11 -14.73
CA TYR A 237 -10.05 -8.38 -13.50
C TYR A 237 -9.20 -7.13 -13.81
N VAL A 238 -9.86 -5.99 -14.00
CA VAL A 238 -9.20 -4.75 -14.39
C VAL A 238 -8.72 -4.01 -13.15
N VAL A 239 -7.41 -3.77 -13.05
CA VAL A 239 -6.82 -2.88 -12.06
C VAL A 239 -6.45 -1.55 -12.71
N THR A 240 -6.42 -0.47 -11.93
CA THR A 240 -5.88 0.82 -12.38
C THR A 240 -4.61 1.17 -11.65
N THR A 241 -3.95 2.25 -12.06
CA THR A 241 -2.81 2.85 -11.35
C THR A 241 -3.06 4.34 -11.10
N THR A 242 -4.31 4.79 -11.23
CA THR A 242 -4.61 6.22 -11.27
C THR A 242 -4.44 6.84 -9.90
N HIS A 243 -4.94 6.18 -8.86
CA HIS A 243 -4.92 6.70 -7.50
C HIS A 243 -3.55 6.54 -6.87
N ALA A 244 -2.92 5.37 -7.03
CA ALA A 244 -1.56 5.14 -6.55
C ALA A 244 -0.55 6.12 -7.16
N ARG A 245 -0.67 6.42 -8.46
CA ARG A 245 0.17 7.45 -9.11
C ARG A 245 -0.22 8.87 -8.71
N ALA A 246 -1.42 9.13 -8.22
CA ALA A 246 -1.81 10.47 -7.76
C ALA A 246 -1.51 10.68 -6.26
N SER A 247 -1.19 9.61 -5.53
CA SER A 247 -0.96 9.64 -4.09
C SER A 247 0.27 10.46 -3.74
N GLU A 248 0.10 11.44 -2.85
CA GLU A 248 1.22 12.21 -2.27
C GLU A 248 2.02 11.40 -1.24
N PHE A 249 1.49 10.27 -0.80
CA PHE A 249 2.12 9.39 0.19
C PHE A 249 2.93 8.28 -0.46
N ALA A 250 2.68 7.95 -1.73
CA ALA A 250 3.44 6.94 -2.43
C ALA A 250 4.76 7.51 -2.95
N SER A 251 5.87 6.82 -2.68
CA SER A 251 7.12 7.11 -3.39
C SER A 251 6.90 6.87 -4.89
N VAL A 252 7.28 7.84 -5.73
CA VAL A 252 7.22 7.71 -7.20
C VAL A 252 8.13 6.60 -7.74
N TYR A 253 9.00 6.04 -6.89
CA TYR A 253 9.90 4.93 -7.20
C TYR A 253 9.47 3.60 -6.56
N GLY A 254 8.39 3.60 -5.76
CA GLY A 254 7.92 2.43 -5.02
C GLY A 254 8.70 2.14 -3.72
N ASP A 255 8.25 1.11 -3.01
CA ASP A 255 8.93 0.58 -1.82
C ASP A 255 10.08 -0.37 -2.20
N ALA A 256 11.12 -0.38 -1.40
CA ALA A 256 12.27 -1.26 -1.51
C ALA A 256 12.09 -2.52 -0.67
N GLN A 257 10.87 -2.89 -0.25
CA GLN A 257 10.69 -4.02 0.67
C GLN A 257 11.16 -5.33 0.04
N ALA A 258 11.01 -5.52 -1.27
CA ALA A 258 11.54 -6.70 -1.96
C ALA A 258 13.09 -6.71 -2.07
N LEU A 259 13.75 -5.58 -1.81
CA LEU A 259 15.21 -5.48 -1.65
C LEU A 259 15.65 -5.76 -0.21
N SER A 260 14.71 -5.66 0.73
CA SER A 260 14.88 -6.04 2.12
C SER A 260 14.57 -7.52 2.30
N GLU A 261 15.25 -8.22 3.21
CA GLU A 261 15.01 -9.65 3.48
C GLU A 261 13.66 -9.93 4.22
N GLN A 262 12.66 -9.07 4.05
CA GLN A 262 11.38 -9.23 4.73
C GLN A 262 10.59 -10.44 4.20
N PRO A 263 9.89 -11.17 5.08
CA PRO A 263 9.17 -12.40 4.74
C PRO A 263 7.87 -12.10 4.00
N SER A 264 7.99 -11.73 2.72
CA SER A 264 6.87 -11.66 1.78
C SER A 264 7.17 -12.52 0.57
N SER A 265 6.13 -13.10 -0.02
CA SER A 265 6.24 -13.77 -1.33
C SER A 265 5.52 -12.95 -2.38
N THR A 266 6.12 -12.86 -3.55
CA THR A 266 5.52 -12.18 -4.71
C THR A 266 5.16 -13.20 -5.78
N ARG A 267 3.98 -13.02 -6.38
CA ARG A 267 3.48 -13.80 -7.50
C ARG A 267 3.21 -12.85 -8.66
N THR A 268 3.90 -13.02 -9.78
CA THR A 268 3.61 -12.25 -10.99
C THR A 268 2.26 -12.67 -11.57
N LEU A 269 1.35 -11.70 -11.68
CA LEU A 269 0.04 -11.87 -12.30
C LEU A 269 0.11 -11.60 -13.80
N ARG A 270 0.83 -10.54 -14.20
CA ARG A 270 1.01 -10.16 -15.61
C ARG A 270 2.32 -9.44 -15.83
N GLN A 271 3.12 -9.91 -16.79
CA GLN A 271 4.30 -9.19 -17.29
C GLN A 271 3.88 -8.14 -18.32
N LEU A 272 4.39 -6.91 -18.19
CA LEU A 272 4.06 -5.77 -19.06
C LEU A 272 5.26 -5.28 -19.88
N GLY A 273 6.37 -6.01 -19.89
CA GLY A 273 7.67 -5.55 -20.38
C GLY A 273 8.61 -5.37 -19.21
N ALA A 274 9.13 -4.16 -19.00
CA ALA A 274 10.00 -3.85 -17.86
C ALA A 274 9.26 -3.85 -16.50
N LEU A 275 7.94 -3.67 -16.51
CA LEU A 275 7.08 -3.72 -15.32
C LEU A 275 6.33 -5.06 -15.24
N ALA A 276 5.89 -5.41 -14.03
CA ALA A 276 4.98 -6.52 -13.79
C ALA A 276 3.90 -6.16 -12.78
N VAL A 277 2.65 -6.54 -13.04
CA VAL A 277 1.62 -6.54 -11.98
C VAL A 277 1.84 -7.79 -11.14
N VAL A 278 1.95 -7.60 -9.83
CA VAL A 278 2.23 -8.67 -8.89
C VAL A 278 1.25 -8.66 -7.72
N GLU A 279 1.06 -9.84 -7.16
CA GLU A 279 0.44 -10.07 -5.87
C GLU A 279 1.56 -10.27 -4.84
N ARG A 280 1.63 -9.42 -3.82
CA ARG A 280 2.47 -9.61 -2.62
C ARG A 280 1.62 -10.26 -1.54
N THR A 281 2.14 -11.31 -0.91
CA THR A 281 1.46 -12.00 0.19
C THR A 281 2.30 -12.09 1.44
N ALA A 282 1.65 -12.00 2.59
CA ALA A 282 2.25 -12.18 3.90
C ALA A 282 1.36 -13.05 4.81
N PRO A 283 1.93 -13.72 5.83
CA PRO A 283 1.14 -14.34 6.89
C PRO A 283 0.15 -13.34 7.51
N ALA A 284 -1.03 -13.83 7.87
CA ALA A 284 -2.04 -13.06 8.61
C ALA A 284 -1.96 -13.37 10.10
N GLU A 285 -2.51 -12.45 10.91
CA GLU A 285 -2.65 -12.63 12.36
C GLU A 285 -3.74 -13.65 12.71
N ILE A 286 -4.74 -13.77 11.83
CA ILE A 286 -5.81 -14.73 11.95
C ILE A 286 -5.39 -16.01 11.24
N ALA A 287 -5.37 -17.12 12.00
CA ALA A 287 -5.09 -18.43 11.44
C ALA A 287 -6.00 -18.73 10.24
N ASP A 288 -5.47 -19.45 9.24
CA ASP A 288 -6.11 -19.74 7.94
C ASP A 288 -6.14 -18.58 6.93
N LEU A 289 -5.82 -17.34 7.34
CA LEU A 289 -5.72 -16.21 6.43
C LEU A 289 -4.28 -15.99 5.91
N THR A 290 -4.20 -15.42 4.71
CA THR A 290 -2.98 -14.88 4.11
C THR A 290 -3.31 -13.49 3.58
N ASN A 291 -2.57 -12.47 3.99
CA ASN A 291 -2.79 -11.10 3.53
C ASN A 291 -2.29 -10.93 2.11
N ILE A 292 -3.00 -10.11 1.33
CA ILE A 292 -2.75 -9.86 -0.08
C ILE A 292 -2.68 -8.35 -0.32
N GLU A 293 -1.66 -7.95 -1.07
CA GLU A 293 -1.49 -6.62 -1.61
C GLU A 293 -1.19 -6.73 -3.10
N PHE A 294 -1.74 -5.81 -3.88
CA PHE A 294 -1.52 -5.74 -5.32
C PHE A 294 -0.63 -4.55 -5.60
N GLY A 295 0.30 -4.71 -6.54
CA GLY A 295 1.23 -3.67 -6.89
C GLY A 295 1.85 -3.86 -8.27
N VAL A 296 2.64 -2.88 -8.66
CA VAL A 296 3.49 -2.92 -9.84
C VAL A 296 4.93 -3.06 -9.41
N MET A 297 5.58 -4.16 -9.78
CA MET A 297 7.01 -4.35 -9.59
C MET A 297 7.77 -3.60 -10.68
N THR A 298 8.74 -2.78 -10.29
CA THR A 298 9.63 -2.05 -11.21
C THR A 298 10.75 -2.94 -11.74
N PRO A 299 11.50 -2.50 -12.77
CA PRO A 299 12.58 -3.32 -13.35
C PRO A 299 13.73 -3.59 -12.38
N PHE A 300 13.85 -2.76 -11.34
CA PHE A 300 14.86 -2.87 -10.28
C PHE A 300 14.29 -3.45 -8.98
N GLY A 301 13.10 -4.05 -9.04
CA GLY A 301 12.54 -4.82 -7.93
C GLY A 301 11.93 -3.99 -6.80
N SER A 302 11.66 -2.69 -6.99
CA SER A 302 10.81 -1.95 -6.06
C SER A 302 9.34 -2.27 -6.31
N PHE A 303 8.52 -2.25 -5.25
CA PHE A 303 7.10 -2.53 -5.32
C PHE A 303 6.30 -1.22 -5.19
N PHE A 304 5.56 -0.88 -6.23
CA PHE A 304 4.63 0.24 -6.21
C PHE A 304 3.24 -0.28 -5.82
N ALA A 305 2.87 -0.13 -4.55
CA ALA A 305 1.57 -0.55 -4.05
C ALA A 305 0.44 0.18 -4.79
N LEU A 306 -0.53 -0.57 -5.31
CA LEU A 306 -1.79 0.02 -5.75
C LEU A 306 -2.57 0.51 -4.53
N THR A 307 -3.44 1.49 -4.68
CA THR A 307 -4.38 1.82 -3.60
C THR A 307 -5.64 0.97 -3.72
N GLN A 308 -6.52 1.04 -2.73
CA GLN A 308 -7.78 0.33 -2.75
C GLN A 308 -8.66 0.79 -3.93
N GLU A 309 -8.68 2.07 -4.25
CA GLU A 309 -9.43 2.65 -5.37
C GLU A 309 -8.93 2.16 -6.74
N ASP A 310 -7.72 1.62 -6.79
CA ASP A 310 -7.16 1.02 -8.00
C ASP A 310 -7.62 -0.44 -8.22
N LEU A 311 -8.39 -1.01 -7.29
CA LEU A 311 -8.76 -2.42 -7.29
C LEU A 311 -10.28 -2.63 -7.36
N PRO A 312 -10.74 -3.67 -8.09
CA PRO A 312 -12.10 -4.14 -7.99
C PRO A 312 -12.49 -4.46 -6.54
N ALA A 313 -13.56 -3.83 -6.07
CA ALA A 313 -14.06 -3.91 -4.70
C ALA A 313 -13.14 -3.31 -3.63
N GLY A 314 -12.11 -2.52 -3.99
CA GLY A 314 -11.30 -1.85 -2.97
C GLY A 314 -11.98 -0.63 -2.36
N GLU A 315 -12.82 0.10 -3.11
CA GLU A 315 -13.76 1.09 -2.56
C GLU A 315 -15.02 0.39 -2.06
N PHE A 316 -15.16 0.22 -0.74
CA PHE A 316 -16.31 -0.47 -0.17
C PHE A 316 -17.62 0.26 -0.47
N GLU A 317 -17.60 1.60 -0.40
CA GLU A 317 -18.78 2.43 -0.64
C GLU A 317 -19.25 2.41 -2.11
N ALA A 318 -18.34 2.09 -3.03
CA ALA A 318 -18.66 1.98 -4.45
C ALA A 318 -19.41 0.66 -4.77
N ILE A 319 -19.49 -0.28 -3.83
CA ILE A 319 -20.25 -1.53 -4.00
C ILE A 319 -21.75 -1.22 -4.01
N GLN A 320 -22.41 -1.58 -5.11
CA GLN A 320 -23.85 -1.55 -5.21
C GLN A 320 -24.45 -2.80 -4.57
N TRP A 321 -25.03 -2.64 -3.38
CA TRP A 321 -25.68 -3.73 -2.64
C TRP A 321 -27.07 -4.06 -3.18
N ASP A 322 -27.41 -5.35 -3.24
CA ASP A 322 -28.69 -5.84 -3.78
C ASP A 322 -29.90 -5.46 -2.92
N ASP A 323 -29.69 -5.21 -1.62
CA ASP A 323 -30.72 -4.73 -0.71
C ASP A 323 -31.00 -3.22 -0.87
N GLY A 324 -30.25 -2.54 -1.74
CA GLY A 324 -30.38 -1.11 -2.00
C GLY A 324 -29.90 -0.22 -0.85
N ILE A 325 -29.34 -0.80 0.22
CA ILE A 325 -28.83 -0.04 1.36
C ILE A 325 -27.43 0.48 1.02
N ARG A 326 -27.30 1.81 0.94
CA ARG A 326 -26.00 2.45 0.90
C ARG A 326 -25.34 2.29 2.26
N ARG A 327 -24.14 1.70 2.28
CA ARG A 327 -23.32 1.52 3.46
C ARG A 327 -22.16 2.49 3.36
N VAL A 328 -22.37 3.67 3.95
CA VAL A 328 -21.31 4.66 4.16
C VAL A 328 -20.69 4.29 5.50
N ALA A 329 -19.37 4.29 5.58
CA ALA A 329 -18.77 4.16 6.89
C ALA A 329 -19.02 5.47 7.66
N SER A 330 -19.17 5.38 8.98
CA SER A 330 -19.44 6.59 9.77
C SER A 330 -18.35 7.62 9.52
N ASP A 331 -18.73 8.89 9.35
CA ASP A 331 -17.78 10.00 9.36
C ASP A 331 -16.91 9.80 10.60
N GLY A 332 -15.60 9.61 10.40
CA GLY A 332 -14.68 9.59 11.53
C GLY A 332 -14.85 10.88 12.35
N PRO A 333 -14.52 10.90 13.64
CA PRO A 333 -14.68 12.09 14.48
C PRO A 333 -14.00 13.35 13.89
N ASP A 334 -13.03 13.16 13.01
CA ASP A 334 -12.30 14.23 12.32
C ASP A 334 -12.75 14.49 10.87
N GLY A 335 -13.74 13.75 10.35
CA GLY A 335 -14.20 13.88 8.97
C GLY A 335 -13.21 13.36 7.91
N ASP A 336 -12.21 12.59 8.33
CA ASP A 336 -11.24 11.98 7.44
C ASP A 336 -11.83 10.71 6.80
N ASP A 337 -11.76 10.64 5.47
CA ASP A 337 -12.37 9.64 4.56
C ASP A 337 -11.73 8.22 4.64
N TYR A 338 -10.95 7.93 5.70
CA TYR A 338 -10.29 6.62 5.88
C TYR A 338 -11.27 5.45 6.05
N THR A 339 -12.55 5.76 6.24
CA THR A 339 -13.59 4.79 6.55
C THR A 339 -14.20 4.16 5.27
N ALA A 340 -13.92 4.69 4.08
CA ALA A 340 -14.52 4.22 2.82
C ALA A 340 -13.80 3.03 2.13
N PHE A 341 -12.59 2.67 2.58
CA PHE A 341 -11.74 1.69 1.90
C PHE A 341 -11.85 0.27 2.46
N THR A 342 -11.58 -0.69 1.58
CA THR A 342 -11.49 -2.11 1.93
C THR A 342 -10.16 -2.44 2.58
N ARG A 343 -10.21 -3.31 3.58
CA ARG A 343 -9.03 -3.87 4.24
C ARG A 343 -9.01 -5.38 4.17
N GLY A 344 -7.81 -5.95 4.19
CA GLY A 344 -7.61 -7.37 4.43
C GLY A 344 -8.04 -7.74 5.86
N PRO A 345 -9.00 -8.65 6.07
CA PRO A 345 -9.46 -9.04 7.41
C PRO A 345 -8.40 -9.78 8.25
N GLY A 346 -7.28 -10.18 7.65
CA GLY A 346 -6.17 -10.84 8.35
C GLY A 346 -5.09 -9.88 8.88
N ALA A 347 -5.29 -8.57 8.77
CA ALA A 347 -4.31 -7.56 9.10
C ALA A 347 -4.81 -6.57 10.17
N PRO A 348 -3.92 -6.01 11.00
CA PRO A 348 -4.27 -4.90 11.90
C PRO A 348 -4.53 -3.60 11.12
N SER A 349 -5.27 -2.66 11.71
CA SER A 349 -5.61 -1.36 11.11
C SER A 349 -4.43 -0.49 10.68
N CYS A 350 -3.26 -0.67 11.30
CA CYS A 350 -2.05 0.09 10.98
C CYS A 350 -1.38 -0.32 9.66
N VAL A 351 -1.76 -1.46 9.08
CA VAL A 351 -1.11 -1.98 7.88
C VAL A 351 -2.09 -2.02 6.73
N SER A 352 -1.68 -1.48 5.59
CA SER A 352 -2.49 -1.37 4.38
C SER A 352 -2.41 -2.64 3.54
N TRP A 353 -3.11 -3.69 3.97
CA TRP A 353 -3.37 -4.86 3.12
C TRP A 353 -4.73 -4.70 2.44
N HIS A 354 -4.81 -5.00 1.15
CA HIS A 354 -6.05 -4.83 0.37
C HIS A 354 -7.08 -5.90 0.71
N PHE A 355 -6.63 -7.15 0.74
CA PHE A 355 -7.49 -8.32 0.91
C PHE A 355 -6.78 -9.38 1.76
N SER A 356 -7.51 -10.42 2.12
CA SER A 356 -6.94 -11.68 2.60
C SER A 356 -7.51 -12.86 1.84
N ARG A 357 -6.78 -13.98 1.78
CA ARG A 357 -7.24 -15.25 1.23
C ARG A 357 -7.35 -16.26 2.37
N ALA A 358 -8.47 -16.96 2.45
CA ALA A 358 -8.68 -18.05 3.39
C ALA A 358 -8.44 -19.40 2.71
N SER A 359 -7.60 -20.26 3.30
CA SER A 359 -7.39 -21.60 2.74
C SER A 359 -8.61 -22.51 2.95
N SER A 360 -9.43 -22.23 3.96
CA SER A 360 -10.67 -22.95 4.26
C SER A 360 -11.94 -22.35 3.61
N HIS A 361 -11.82 -21.42 2.64
CA HIS A 361 -13.00 -20.79 2.05
C HIS A 361 -13.97 -21.80 1.44
N VAL A 362 -15.22 -21.83 1.94
CA VAL A 362 -16.30 -22.70 1.44
C VAL A 362 -17.36 -21.85 0.75
N PRO A 363 -17.44 -21.80 -0.60
CA PRO A 363 -18.35 -20.90 -1.32
C PRO A 363 -19.83 -21.05 -0.94
N ALA A 364 -20.27 -22.25 -0.55
CA ALA A 364 -21.65 -22.51 -0.12
C ALA A 364 -22.04 -21.81 1.20
N GLN A 365 -21.09 -21.31 1.98
CA GLN A 365 -21.32 -20.52 3.19
C GLN A 365 -21.46 -19.02 2.91
N TRP A 366 -21.41 -18.63 1.64
CA TRP A 366 -21.50 -17.25 1.19
C TRP A 366 -22.70 -17.08 0.27
N ARG A 367 -23.29 -15.89 0.32
CA ARG A 367 -24.42 -15.50 -0.53
C ARG A 367 -24.03 -14.28 -1.34
N ALA A 368 -24.53 -14.25 -2.57
CA ALA A 368 -24.45 -13.09 -3.44
C ALA A 368 -25.17 -11.89 -2.77
N ALA A 369 -24.56 -10.70 -2.78
CA ALA A 369 -25.09 -9.54 -2.04
C ALA A 369 -24.84 -8.17 -2.67
N GLY A 370 -23.95 -8.05 -3.66
CA GLY A 370 -23.72 -6.78 -4.34
C GLY A 370 -22.89 -6.92 -5.59
N THR A 371 -22.56 -5.80 -6.22
CA THR A 371 -21.75 -5.75 -7.44
C THR A 371 -20.85 -4.52 -7.41
N THR A 372 -19.59 -4.66 -7.83
CA THR A 372 -18.66 -3.54 -7.95
C THR A 372 -18.96 -2.68 -9.19
N PRO A 373 -18.42 -1.45 -9.30
CA PRO A 373 -18.58 -0.65 -10.52
C PRO A 373 -18.06 -1.36 -11.79
N GLY A 374 -17.02 -2.20 -11.66
CA GLY A 374 -16.49 -3.03 -12.74
C GLY A 374 -17.33 -4.27 -13.07
N GLY A 375 -18.47 -4.48 -12.41
CA GLY A 375 -19.36 -5.62 -12.67
C GLY A 375 -18.99 -6.90 -11.92
N HIS A 376 -18.02 -6.87 -11.00
CA HIS A 376 -17.65 -8.05 -10.23
C HIS A 376 -18.69 -8.33 -9.15
N ARG A 377 -19.07 -9.60 -9.02
CA ARG A 377 -20.05 -10.00 -8.02
C ARG A 377 -19.42 -10.03 -6.63
N VAL A 378 -20.10 -9.40 -5.67
CA VAL A 378 -19.73 -9.38 -4.26
C VAL A 378 -20.61 -10.36 -3.48
N TYR A 379 -19.97 -11.10 -2.58
CA TYR A 379 -20.58 -12.09 -1.73
C TYR A 379 -20.33 -11.76 -0.26
N VAL A 380 -21.23 -12.15 0.62
CA VAL A 380 -21.11 -11.95 2.07
C VAL A 380 -21.43 -13.26 2.78
N PRO A 381 -21.00 -13.46 4.04
CA PRO A 381 -21.35 -14.66 4.78
C PRO A 381 -22.87 -14.86 4.81
N ALA A 382 -23.31 -16.12 4.75
CA ALA A 382 -24.71 -16.48 4.88
C ALA A 382 -25.27 -16.07 6.26
N ALA A 383 -26.61 -16.08 6.39
CA ALA A 383 -27.25 -15.78 7.67
C ALA A 383 -26.74 -16.74 8.78
N GLY A 384 -26.40 -16.17 9.94
CA GLY A 384 -25.76 -16.90 11.05
C GLY A 384 -24.22 -16.93 10.99
N GLY A 385 -23.61 -16.51 9.87
CA GLY A 385 -22.17 -16.43 9.68
C GLY A 385 -21.50 -17.77 9.45
N SER A 386 -20.18 -17.74 9.34
CA SER A 386 -19.30 -18.92 9.34
C SER A 386 -18.33 -18.85 10.53
N SER A 387 -17.63 -19.95 10.80
CA SER A 387 -16.52 -19.94 11.77
C SER A 387 -15.47 -18.89 11.42
N LEU A 388 -15.23 -18.66 10.13
CA LEU A 388 -14.31 -17.64 9.65
C LEU A 388 -14.81 -16.23 9.96
N SER A 389 -16.07 -15.89 9.67
CA SER A 389 -16.58 -14.55 9.95
C SER A 389 -16.59 -14.23 11.45
N GLN A 390 -16.89 -15.23 12.29
CA GLN A 390 -16.83 -15.10 13.75
C GLN A 390 -15.40 -14.89 14.24
N ALA A 391 -14.43 -15.65 13.69
CA ALA A 391 -13.02 -15.49 14.02
C ALA A 391 -12.47 -14.12 13.62
N VAL A 392 -12.81 -13.62 12.42
CA VAL A 392 -12.43 -12.28 11.95
C VAL A 392 -12.92 -11.21 12.92
N ARG A 393 -14.23 -11.18 13.20
CA ARG A 393 -14.81 -10.19 14.11
C ARG A 393 -14.19 -10.28 15.52
N ALA A 394 -14.11 -11.48 16.08
CA ALA A 394 -13.59 -11.69 17.43
C ALA A 394 -12.14 -11.22 17.55
N TRP A 395 -11.30 -11.50 16.56
CA TRP A 395 -9.91 -11.04 16.57
C TRP A 395 -9.81 -9.51 16.53
N HIS A 396 -10.60 -8.85 15.67
CA HIS A 396 -10.57 -7.39 15.59
C HIS A 396 -11.13 -6.72 16.85
N GLU A 397 -12.15 -7.30 17.50
CA GLU A 397 -12.62 -6.84 18.80
C GLU A 397 -11.53 -7.01 19.87
N GLU A 398 -10.95 -8.21 19.99
CA GLU A 398 -9.92 -8.52 20.99
C GLU A 398 -8.67 -7.64 20.85
N ASN A 399 -8.31 -7.27 19.62
CA ASN A 399 -7.13 -6.44 19.32
C ASN A 399 -7.45 -4.95 19.18
N SER A 400 -8.67 -4.53 19.55
CA SER A 400 -9.02 -3.11 19.62
C SER A 400 -8.59 -2.52 20.95
N TRP A 401 -7.83 -1.43 20.92
CA TRP A 401 -7.44 -0.70 22.12
C TRP A 401 -7.23 0.80 21.87
N THR A 402 -7.44 1.61 22.91
CA THR A 402 -7.14 3.06 22.91
C THR A 402 -6.76 3.54 24.31
N VAL A 403 -6.22 4.75 24.44
CA VAL A 403 -5.89 5.36 25.74
C VAL A 403 -7.08 6.18 26.22
N SER A 404 -7.54 5.94 27.46
CA SER A 404 -8.60 6.74 28.07
C SER A 404 -8.13 8.17 28.37
N GLU A 405 -9.00 9.15 28.13
CA GLU A 405 -8.76 10.55 28.54
C GLU A 405 -8.61 10.70 30.06
N LEU A 406 -9.23 9.82 30.84
CA LEU A 406 -9.11 9.79 32.30
C LEU A 406 -7.91 8.94 32.77
N GLY A 407 -7.13 8.38 31.85
CA GLY A 407 -6.05 7.47 32.16
C GLY A 407 -6.52 6.32 33.05
N SER A 408 -5.73 5.98 34.07
CA SER A 408 -6.05 4.89 35.02
C SER A 408 -7.16 5.23 36.02
N GLU A 409 -7.73 6.45 35.96
CA GLU A 409 -8.91 6.80 36.75
C GLU A 409 -10.22 6.37 36.07
N ASP A 410 -10.17 5.95 34.78
CA ASP A 410 -11.32 5.41 34.08
C ASP A 410 -11.68 4.01 34.61
N PRO A 411 -12.90 3.79 35.14
CA PRO A 411 -13.31 2.48 35.64
C PRO A 411 -13.41 1.40 34.54
N ALA A 412 -13.44 1.79 33.26
CA ALA A 412 -13.45 0.87 32.13
C ALA A 412 -12.04 0.57 31.58
N ALA A 413 -11.02 1.33 32.00
CA ALA A 413 -9.66 1.12 31.56
C ALA A 413 -8.92 0.12 32.46
N ASP A 414 -7.85 -0.46 31.93
CA ASP A 414 -6.91 -1.25 32.72
C ASP A 414 -6.02 -0.36 33.62
N GLU A 415 -5.10 -0.98 34.36
CA GLU A 415 -4.20 -0.27 35.28
C GLU A 415 -3.28 0.76 34.59
N TYR A 416 -3.15 0.69 33.26
CA TYR A 416 -2.38 1.62 32.44
C TYR A 416 -3.24 2.72 31.80
N GLY A 417 -4.55 2.72 32.04
CA GLY A 417 -5.47 3.66 31.39
C GLY A 417 -5.82 3.27 29.96
N THR A 418 -5.69 2.00 29.58
CA THR A 418 -6.03 1.49 28.26
C THR A 418 -7.44 0.90 28.24
N LEU A 419 -8.25 1.30 27.26
CA LEU A 419 -9.55 0.73 26.95
C LEU A 419 -9.38 -0.36 25.88
N HIS A 420 -10.20 -1.41 25.94
CA HIS A 420 -10.12 -2.56 25.01
C HIS A 420 -11.49 -2.88 24.37
N GLY A 421 -11.48 -3.53 23.20
CA GLY A 421 -12.68 -4.02 22.52
C GLY A 421 -13.73 -2.94 22.28
N ALA A 422 -14.97 -3.22 22.65
CA ALA A 422 -16.07 -2.26 22.52
C ALA A 422 -15.81 -0.96 23.33
N ALA A 423 -15.13 -1.02 24.48
CA ALA A 423 -14.78 0.17 25.25
C ALA A 423 -13.74 1.04 24.54
N ALA A 424 -12.92 0.43 23.68
CA ALA A 424 -11.99 1.16 22.80
C ALA A 424 -12.66 1.78 21.57
N GLY A 425 -13.98 1.59 21.38
CA GLY A 425 -14.72 2.11 20.23
C GLY A 425 -14.89 1.11 19.08
N TYR A 426 -14.62 -0.19 19.28
CA TYR A 426 -14.90 -1.20 18.25
C TYR A 426 -16.37 -1.22 17.86
N THR A 427 -16.66 -1.08 16.56
CA THR A 427 -18.01 -0.79 16.05
C THR A 427 -18.97 -1.98 16.11
N TYR A 428 -18.47 -3.22 16.08
CA TYR A 428 -19.29 -4.42 15.88
C TYR A 428 -19.19 -5.43 17.05
N PRO A 429 -19.73 -5.11 18.24
CA PRO A 429 -19.59 -5.95 19.44
C PRO A 429 -20.34 -7.28 19.37
N THR A 430 -21.07 -7.57 18.28
CA THR A 430 -21.78 -8.84 18.10
C THR A 430 -21.62 -9.36 16.66
N ASP A 431 -21.64 -10.69 16.51
CA ASP A 431 -21.64 -11.34 15.19
C ASP A 431 -22.81 -10.87 14.32
N GLN A 432 -23.99 -10.69 14.94
CA GLN A 432 -25.17 -10.25 14.21
C GLN A 432 -24.98 -8.85 13.62
N ALA A 433 -24.48 -7.88 14.39
CA ALA A 433 -24.21 -6.53 13.90
C ALA A 433 -23.16 -6.53 12.78
N PHE A 434 -22.10 -7.33 12.92
CA PHE A 434 -21.06 -7.50 11.91
C PHE A 434 -21.61 -8.06 10.59
N LEU A 435 -22.50 -9.06 10.67
CA LEU A 435 -23.13 -9.68 9.51
C LEU A 435 -24.17 -8.78 8.84
N GLU A 436 -25.01 -8.09 9.61
CA GLU A 436 -26.02 -7.16 9.09
C GLU A 436 -25.38 -5.97 8.36
N ALA A 437 -24.21 -5.54 8.83
CA ALA A 437 -23.42 -4.48 8.21
C ALA A 437 -22.72 -4.91 6.91
N ASN A 438 -22.76 -6.20 6.55
CA ASN A 438 -21.91 -6.80 5.50
C ASN A 438 -20.43 -6.44 5.72
N ALA A 439 -19.97 -6.46 6.98
CA ALA A 439 -18.64 -5.97 7.33
C ALA A 439 -17.52 -6.79 6.71
N LEU A 440 -17.74 -8.09 6.52
CA LEU A 440 -16.88 -9.00 5.77
C LEU A 440 -17.57 -9.38 4.45
N PHE A 441 -16.81 -9.33 3.36
CA PHE A 441 -17.28 -9.70 2.04
C PHE A 441 -16.20 -10.44 1.25
N ALA A 442 -16.59 -11.01 0.11
CA ALA A 442 -15.71 -11.74 -0.78
C ALA A 442 -15.97 -11.35 -2.25
N VAL A 443 -14.89 -11.35 -3.03
CA VAL A 443 -14.90 -11.11 -4.49
C VAL A 443 -13.94 -12.11 -5.15
N GLN A 444 -14.17 -12.42 -6.43
CA GLN A 444 -13.22 -13.23 -7.19
C GLN A 444 -12.04 -12.38 -7.68
N GLY A 445 -10.83 -12.89 -7.46
CA GLY A 445 -9.59 -12.32 -7.94
C GLY A 445 -9.26 -12.70 -9.39
N PRO A 446 -8.10 -12.26 -9.90
CA PRO A 446 -7.71 -12.42 -11.30
C PRO A 446 -7.55 -13.88 -11.74
N ALA A 447 -7.21 -14.80 -10.84
CA ALA A 447 -7.12 -16.24 -11.13
C ALA A 447 -8.40 -17.00 -10.71
N GLY A 448 -9.50 -16.29 -10.41
CA GLY A 448 -10.75 -16.86 -9.94
C GLY A 448 -10.74 -17.31 -8.47
N GLU A 449 -9.66 -17.01 -7.73
CA GLU A 449 -9.57 -17.25 -6.30
C GLU A 449 -10.54 -16.35 -5.52
N TRP A 450 -10.91 -16.76 -4.32
CA TRP A 450 -11.69 -15.92 -3.41
C TRP A 450 -10.78 -15.00 -2.61
N MET A 451 -11.03 -13.70 -2.72
CA MET A 451 -10.41 -12.66 -1.92
C MET A 451 -11.43 -12.11 -0.95
N LEU A 452 -11.04 -12.00 0.31
CA LEU A 452 -11.85 -11.48 1.39
C LEU A 452 -11.48 -10.02 1.63
N GLY A 453 -12.48 -9.16 1.59
CA GLY A 453 -12.38 -7.77 1.97
C GLY A 453 -13.21 -7.49 3.20
N MET A 454 -12.83 -6.46 3.94
CA MET A 454 -13.53 -6.01 5.13
C MET A 454 -13.68 -4.49 5.10
N ARG A 455 -14.78 -3.97 5.65
CA ARG A 455 -14.94 -2.54 5.89
C ARG A 455 -13.82 -2.04 6.79
N SER A 456 -13.24 -0.87 6.51
CA SER A 456 -12.19 -0.33 7.37
C SER A 456 -12.66 -0.01 8.78
N ASP A 457 -13.93 0.42 8.96
CA ASP A 457 -14.55 0.62 10.28
C ASP A 457 -14.79 -0.67 11.08
N ALA A 458 -14.64 -1.82 10.44
CA ALA A 458 -14.71 -3.13 11.10
C ALA A 458 -13.34 -3.67 11.51
N SER A 459 -12.27 -2.95 11.17
CA SER A 459 -10.92 -3.22 11.64
C SER A 459 -10.78 -2.86 13.11
N ASN A 460 -9.76 -3.40 13.75
CA ASN A 460 -9.46 -3.10 15.14
C ASN A 460 -9.07 -1.63 15.33
N VAL A 461 -9.50 -1.03 16.45
CA VAL A 461 -9.09 0.32 16.84
C VAL A 461 -7.70 0.25 17.46
N VAL A 462 -6.76 1.09 17.03
CA VAL A 462 -5.42 1.17 17.63
C VAL A 462 -5.09 2.63 17.82
N TYR A 463 -4.79 3.08 19.04
CA TYR A 463 -4.57 4.49 19.38
C TYR A 463 -3.65 5.25 18.41
N GLU A 464 -2.58 4.60 17.91
CA GLU A 464 -1.61 5.23 17.01
C GLU A 464 -2.08 5.28 15.54
N CYS A 465 -3.10 4.51 15.19
CA CYS A 465 -3.59 4.30 13.83
C CYS A 465 -5.06 4.72 13.63
N ALA A 466 -5.71 5.14 14.72
CA ALA A 466 -7.08 5.67 14.77
C ALA A 466 -7.11 7.18 14.44
#